data_AF-A0A8S4R1W3-F1
#
_entry.id   AF-A0A8S4R1W3-F1
#
_cell.length_a   1.000
_cell.length_b   1.000
_cell.length_c   1.000
_cell.angle_alpha   90.00
_cell.angle_beta   90.00
_cell.angle_gamma   90.00
#
_symmetry.space_group_name_H-M   'P 1'
#
loop_
_entity.id
_entity.type
_entity.pdbx_description
1 polymer ?
#
loop_
_entity_poly.entity_id
_entity_poly.type
_entity_poly.pdbx_seq_one_letter_code
_entity_poly.pdbx_strand_id
1 'polypeptide(L)'
;MSNIQTGAERMPHDLSHLGFLAGQIGRLITISTTPVIAGDSFEMDAVGALRLSPLRRGLAIDSTVDIFTFYVPHRHVYGEQWIKFMKDGVNATPLPTVNTTGYIDHAAFLGTINPDTNKIPKHLFQGYLNIYNNYFKAPWMPDRTEANPNELNQDDARYGFRCCHLKNIWTAPLPPETELSRQMTTSTTSIDIMGLQAAYANLHTDQERDYFMQRYHDVISSFGGKTSYDADNRPLLVMRSNLWASGYDVDGTDQTSLGQFSGRVQQTYKHSVPRFFVPEHGTMFTLALVR
;
A
#
# COMPACT_ATOMS: atom_id res chain seq x y z
N MET A 1 26.60 39.23 21.09
CA MET A 1 25.73 38.05 21.24
C MET A 1 24.79 38.03 20.05
N SER A 2 24.96 37.08 19.13
CA SER A 2 24.03 36.93 18.01
C SER A 2 22.71 36.40 18.54
N ASN A 3 21.63 37.15 18.33
CA ASN A 3 20.28 36.83 18.78
C ASN A 3 19.66 35.79 17.83
N ILE A 4 20.17 34.57 17.85
CA ILE A 4 19.71 33.45 17.01
C ILE A 4 18.67 32.68 17.82
N GLN A 5 17.49 32.46 17.23
CA GLN A 5 16.46 31.63 17.85
C GLN A 5 16.91 30.17 17.86
N THR A 6 17.19 29.62 19.05
CA THR A 6 17.74 28.27 19.25
C THR A 6 16.69 27.22 19.63
N GLY A 7 15.43 27.63 19.82
CA GLY A 7 14.35 26.74 20.24
C GLY A 7 13.01 27.13 19.64
N ALA A 8 12.14 26.13 19.52
CA ALA A 8 10.74 26.28 19.17
C ALA A 8 9.92 25.36 20.08
N GLU A 9 8.79 25.85 20.57
CA GLU A 9 7.83 25.03 21.30
C GLU A 9 6.94 24.27 20.32
N ARG A 10 6.54 23.04 20.67
CA ARG A 10 5.62 22.26 19.86
C ARG A 10 4.24 22.90 19.89
N MET A 11 3.71 23.23 18.71
CA MET A 11 2.36 23.75 18.54
C MET A 11 1.60 22.92 17.49
N PRO A 12 0.26 22.92 17.53
CA PRO A 12 -0.52 22.31 16.47
C PRO A 12 -0.30 23.09 15.16
N HIS A 13 0.05 22.36 14.10
CA HIS A 13 0.13 22.89 12.75
C HIS A 13 -1.06 22.38 11.94
N ASP A 14 -1.87 23.30 11.42
CA ASP A 14 -2.96 22.93 10.52
C ASP A 14 -2.42 22.68 9.11
N LEU A 15 -2.44 21.41 8.69
CA LEU A 15 -2.06 20.94 7.36
C LEU A 15 -3.27 20.46 6.56
N SER A 16 -4.49 20.87 6.97
CA SER A 16 -5.73 20.50 6.32
C SER A 16 -5.77 21.00 4.87
N HIS A 17 -6.24 20.14 3.98
CA HIS A 17 -6.39 20.44 2.56
C HIS A 17 -7.55 19.64 1.98
N LEU A 18 -8.03 20.08 0.82
CA LEU A 18 -9.04 19.35 0.04
C LEU A 18 -8.35 18.49 -1.01
N GLY A 19 -8.98 17.35 -1.36
CA GLY A 19 -8.54 16.47 -2.43
C GLY A 19 -9.66 16.21 -3.43
N PHE A 20 -9.40 16.46 -4.71
CA PHE A 20 -10.30 16.09 -5.81
C PHE A 20 -9.64 14.98 -6.61
N LEU A 21 -10.23 13.80 -6.54
CA LEU A 21 -9.54 12.56 -6.89
C LEU A 21 -10.36 11.73 -7.87
N ALA A 22 -9.67 11.00 -8.73
CA ALA A 22 -10.25 10.02 -9.62
C ALA A 22 -9.28 8.84 -9.76
N GLY A 23 -9.80 7.64 -9.97
CA GLY A 23 -9.01 6.42 -10.09
C GLY A 23 -9.76 5.32 -10.83
N GLN A 24 -9.07 4.20 -11.05
CA GLN A 24 -9.65 3.02 -11.67
C GLN A 24 -9.98 1.97 -10.61
N ILE A 25 -11.01 1.17 -10.87
CA ILE A 25 -11.38 0.04 -10.00
C ILE A 25 -10.26 -1.01 -10.01
N GLY A 26 -9.96 -1.56 -8.84
CA GLY A 26 -8.94 -2.60 -8.66
C GLY A 26 -7.50 -2.09 -8.71
N ARG A 27 -7.28 -0.77 -8.74
CA ARG A 27 -5.94 -0.16 -8.69
C ARG A 27 -5.78 0.64 -7.39
N LEU A 28 -4.64 0.45 -6.72
CA LEU A 28 -4.31 1.13 -5.47
C LEU A 28 -3.76 2.52 -5.80
N ILE A 29 -4.46 3.57 -5.41
CA ILE A 29 -4.05 4.95 -5.70
C ILE A 29 -3.80 5.73 -4.41
N THR A 30 -2.73 6.53 -4.39
CA THR A 30 -2.45 7.44 -3.28
C THR A 30 -3.36 8.66 -3.39
N ILE A 31 -4.05 8.99 -2.30
CA ILE A 31 -5.02 10.09 -2.26
C ILE A 31 -4.49 11.32 -1.52
N SER A 32 -3.55 11.13 -0.60
CA SER A 32 -2.84 12.22 0.07
C SER A 32 -1.53 11.70 0.65
N THR A 33 -0.52 12.56 0.71
CA THR A 33 0.73 12.31 1.43
C THR A 33 1.08 13.51 2.30
N THR A 34 1.57 13.24 3.51
CA THR A 34 2.03 14.30 4.41
C THR A 34 3.43 13.93 4.90
N PRO A 35 4.47 14.74 4.60
CA PRO A 35 5.77 14.55 5.21
C PRO A 35 5.68 14.87 6.71
N VAL A 36 6.30 14.03 7.52
CA VAL A 36 6.29 14.15 8.99
C VAL A 36 7.71 14.16 9.53
N ILE A 37 7.92 14.87 10.62
CA ILE A 37 9.22 15.09 11.27
C ILE A 37 9.30 14.20 12.53
N ALA A 38 10.51 13.77 12.88
CA ALA A 38 10.72 13.01 14.11
C ALA A 38 10.24 13.79 15.34
N GLY A 39 9.41 13.17 16.18
CA GLY A 39 8.82 13.78 17.37
C GLY A 39 7.43 14.39 17.15
N ASP A 40 6.93 14.43 15.91
CA ASP A 40 5.59 14.91 15.62
C ASP A 40 4.50 14.02 16.23
N SER A 41 3.30 14.59 16.34
CA SER A 41 2.09 13.85 16.65
C SER A 41 1.09 14.15 15.54
N PHE A 42 0.86 13.16 14.69
CA PHE A 42 0.02 13.27 13.51
C PHE A 42 -1.38 12.78 13.83
N GLU A 43 -2.39 13.55 13.43
CA GLU A 43 -3.81 13.16 13.50
C GLU A 43 -4.49 13.60 12.21
N MET A 44 -5.48 12.83 11.73
CA MET A 44 -6.17 13.13 10.48
C MET A 44 -7.63 12.70 10.55
N ASP A 45 -8.53 13.58 10.13
CA ASP A 45 -9.95 13.28 9.91
C ASP A 45 -10.30 13.58 8.45
N ALA A 46 -10.23 12.56 7.59
CA ALA A 46 -10.63 12.66 6.20
C ALA A 46 -12.13 12.40 6.05
N VAL A 47 -12.89 13.42 5.67
CA VAL A 47 -14.33 13.33 5.42
C VAL A 47 -14.62 13.74 3.99
N GLY A 48 -15.41 12.93 3.29
CA GLY A 48 -15.71 13.21 1.89
C GLY A 48 -16.84 12.35 1.34
N ALA A 49 -17.03 12.43 0.03
CA ALA A 49 -17.95 11.58 -0.70
C ALA A 49 -17.20 10.86 -1.83
N LEU A 50 -17.47 9.57 -1.98
CA LEU A 50 -17.02 8.75 -3.09
C LEU A 50 -18.17 8.57 -4.08
N ARG A 51 -17.86 8.61 -5.37
CA ARG A 51 -18.82 8.41 -6.46
C ARG A 51 -18.23 7.43 -7.47
N LEU A 52 -19.09 6.65 -8.11
CA LEU A 52 -18.77 5.98 -9.36
C LEU A 52 -19.26 6.82 -10.54
N SER A 53 -18.65 6.60 -11.70
CA SER A 53 -19.16 7.15 -12.96
C SER A 53 -20.62 6.71 -13.19
N PRO A 54 -21.45 7.50 -13.91
CA PRO A 54 -22.85 7.16 -14.16
C PRO A 54 -22.99 5.75 -14.75
N LEU A 55 -23.79 4.91 -14.09
CA LEU A 55 -23.99 3.54 -14.54
C LEU A 55 -24.97 3.52 -15.71
N ARG A 56 -24.77 2.57 -16.63
CA ARG A 56 -25.63 2.38 -17.81
C ARG A 56 -27.05 1.91 -17.46
N ARG A 57 -27.25 1.40 -16.25
CA ARG A 57 -28.49 0.81 -15.73
C ARG A 57 -28.62 1.20 -14.26
N GLY A 58 -29.75 0.84 -13.64
CA GLY A 58 -29.91 0.97 -12.19
C GLY A 58 -28.85 0.20 -11.39
N LEU A 59 -28.76 0.53 -10.10
CA LEU A 59 -27.85 -0.09 -9.14
C LEU A 59 -28.15 -1.58 -9.02
N ALA A 60 -27.07 -2.37 -8.93
CA ALA A 60 -27.17 -3.82 -8.84
C ALA A 60 -26.33 -4.37 -7.68
N ILE A 61 -25.07 -3.94 -7.59
CA ILE A 61 -24.13 -4.41 -6.57
C ILE A 61 -23.32 -3.21 -6.09
N ASP A 62 -23.21 -3.06 -4.78
CA ASP A 62 -22.38 -2.04 -4.15
C ASP A 62 -20.89 -2.40 -4.26
N SER A 63 -20.04 -1.41 -4.53
CA SER A 63 -18.59 -1.58 -4.52
C SER A 63 -18.04 -1.48 -3.08
N THR A 64 -17.00 -2.24 -2.77
CA THR A 64 -16.28 -2.06 -1.49
C THR A 64 -15.14 -1.07 -1.66
N VAL A 65 -14.99 -0.19 -0.67
CA VAL A 65 -13.95 0.84 -0.63
C VAL A 65 -13.12 0.62 0.61
N ASP A 66 -11.82 0.46 0.40
CA ASP A 66 -10.83 0.45 1.46
C ASP A 66 -9.99 1.74 1.41
N ILE A 67 -9.83 2.41 2.55
CA ILE A 67 -8.91 3.54 2.75
C ILE A 67 -7.89 3.15 3.80
N PHE A 68 -6.62 3.37 3.50
CA PHE A 68 -5.49 2.98 4.35
C PHE A 68 -4.61 4.19 4.62
N THR A 69 -4.08 4.30 5.84
CA THR A 69 -2.97 5.19 6.15
C THR A 69 -1.78 4.39 6.65
N PHE A 70 -0.64 4.58 5.98
CA PHE A 70 0.64 3.98 6.32
C PHE A 70 1.66 5.05 6.71
N TYR A 71 2.55 4.69 7.62
CA TYR A 71 3.74 5.46 7.94
C TYR A 71 4.98 4.77 7.35
N VAL A 72 5.75 5.51 6.55
CA VAL A 72 7.01 5.04 5.95
C VAL A 72 8.15 5.93 6.42
N PRO A 73 9.05 5.45 7.30
CA PRO A 73 10.26 6.17 7.68
C PRO A 73 11.17 6.42 6.47
N HIS A 74 11.79 7.60 6.38
CA HIS A 74 12.76 7.89 5.30
C HIS A 74 13.98 6.96 5.35
N ARG A 75 14.34 6.46 6.54
CA ARG A 75 15.37 5.45 6.73
C ARG A 75 15.08 4.14 5.99
N HIS A 76 13.81 3.74 5.84
CA HIS A 76 13.43 2.53 5.09
C HIS A 76 13.66 2.67 3.58
N VAL A 77 13.71 3.91 3.07
CA VAL A 77 13.88 4.19 1.64
C VAL A 77 15.35 4.42 1.29
N TYR A 78 15.99 5.31 2.05
CA TYR A 78 17.34 5.78 1.77
C TYR A 78 18.40 5.00 2.54
N GLY A 79 18.01 4.18 3.52
CA GLY A 79 18.92 3.33 4.31
C GLY A 79 20.02 4.14 5.01
N GLU A 80 21.25 3.66 4.89
CA GLU A 80 22.45 4.30 5.44
C GLU A 80 22.65 5.74 4.93
N GLN A 81 22.19 6.05 3.71
CA GLN A 81 22.30 7.41 3.17
C GLN A 81 21.50 8.41 4.01
N TRP A 82 20.34 8.02 4.54
CA TRP A 82 19.55 8.86 5.44
C TRP A 82 20.26 9.08 6.78
N ILE A 83 20.85 8.03 7.34
CA ILE A 83 21.59 8.12 8.60
C ILE A 83 22.76 9.10 8.45
N LYS A 84 23.50 8.99 7.34
CA LYS A 84 24.58 9.94 7.03
C LYS A 84 24.05 11.36 6.81
N PHE A 85 22.96 11.51 6.04
CA PHE A 85 22.33 12.81 5.80
C PHE A 85 21.96 13.53 7.11
N MET A 86 21.33 12.82 8.04
CA MET A 86 20.95 13.37 9.34
C MET A 86 22.15 13.72 10.23
N LYS A 87 23.27 12.98 10.12
CA LYS A 87 24.51 13.25 10.87
C LYS A 87 25.29 14.43 10.29
N ASP A 88 25.35 14.55 8.97
CA ASP A 88 26.09 15.61 8.27
C ASP A 88 25.34 16.97 8.32
N GLY A 89 24.02 16.94 8.56
CA GLY A 89 23.19 18.12 8.81
C GLY A 89 23.18 19.08 7.62
N VAL A 90 23.46 20.37 7.86
CA VAL A 90 23.45 21.40 6.81
C VAL A 90 24.44 21.15 5.67
N ASN A 91 25.48 20.35 5.91
CA ASN A 91 26.52 20.03 4.92
C ASN A 91 26.27 18.69 4.21
N ALA A 92 25.13 18.05 4.46
CA ALA A 92 24.80 16.77 3.85
C ALA A 92 24.63 16.88 2.33
N THR A 93 25.01 15.82 1.62
CA THR A 93 24.70 15.70 0.18
C THR A 93 23.18 15.58 -0.01
N PRO A 94 22.56 16.32 -0.94
CA PRO A 94 21.13 16.22 -1.20
C PRO A 94 20.66 14.80 -1.47
N LEU A 95 19.48 14.44 -0.95
CA LEU A 95 18.88 13.12 -1.14
C LEU A 95 18.50 12.89 -2.61
N PRO A 96 18.58 11.64 -3.11
CA PRO A 96 18.35 11.35 -4.51
C PRO A 96 16.88 11.47 -4.91
N THR A 97 16.69 11.90 -6.15
CA THR A 97 15.40 11.92 -6.85
C THR A 97 15.30 10.74 -7.82
N VAL A 98 14.07 10.34 -8.18
CA VAL A 98 13.78 9.35 -9.22
C VAL A 98 13.08 10.00 -10.41
N ASN A 99 13.23 9.42 -11.59
CA ASN A 99 12.76 10.01 -12.85
C ASN A 99 11.35 9.52 -13.23
N THR A 100 10.51 10.45 -13.68
CA THR A 100 9.18 10.16 -14.23
C THR A 100 9.17 10.32 -15.74
N THR A 101 8.18 9.74 -16.43
CA THR A 101 7.95 10.04 -17.85
C THR A 101 7.33 11.43 -17.98
N GLY A 102 7.69 12.18 -19.04
CA GLY A 102 7.27 13.57 -19.27
C GLY A 102 5.79 13.79 -19.63
N TYR A 103 4.87 13.38 -18.75
CA TYR A 103 3.45 13.66 -18.83
C TYR A 103 2.92 14.12 -17.48
N ILE A 104 1.88 14.95 -17.50
CA ILE A 104 1.30 15.58 -16.30
C ILE A 104 0.85 14.57 -15.24
N ASP A 105 0.36 13.41 -15.68
CA ASP A 105 -0.28 12.38 -14.87
C ASP A 105 0.56 11.09 -14.72
N HIS A 106 1.80 11.07 -15.22
CA HIS A 106 2.71 9.92 -15.05
C HIS A 106 3.37 9.84 -13.66
N ALA A 107 2.87 10.63 -12.70
CA ALA A 107 3.15 10.51 -11.26
C ALA A 107 1.87 10.42 -10.41
N ALA A 108 0.69 10.31 -11.06
CA ALA A 108 -0.61 10.42 -10.40
C ALA A 108 -0.88 9.29 -9.40
N PHE A 109 -0.28 8.10 -9.58
CA PHE A 109 -0.37 7.02 -8.59
C PHE A 109 0.15 7.39 -7.20
N LEU A 110 1.04 8.39 -7.11
CA LEU A 110 1.58 8.94 -5.87
C LEU A 110 0.78 10.13 -5.34
N GLY A 111 -0.35 10.47 -5.96
CA GLY A 111 -1.18 11.59 -5.55
C GLY A 111 -0.54 12.95 -5.84
N THR A 112 0.35 13.03 -6.83
CA THR A 112 1.02 14.28 -7.23
C THR A 112 0.92 14.50 -8.73
N ILE A 113 0.82 15.77 -9.12
CA ILE A 113 1.10 16.19 -10.50
C ILE A 113 2.59 16.01 -10.75
N ASN A 114 2.95 15.56 -11.94
CA ASN A 114 4.35 15.40 -12.31
C ASN A 114 5.03 16.78 -12.42
N PRO A 115 6.15 17.04 -11.71
CA PRO A 115 6.87 18.31 -11.81
C PRO A 115 7.48 18.51 -13.21
N ASP A 116 7.65 19.76 -13.63
CA ASP A 116 8.27 20.10 -14.93
C ASP A 116 9.68 19.51 -15.10
N THR A 117 10.39 19.25 -13.99
CA THR A 117 11.71 18.62 -13.99
C THR A 117 11.68 17.11 -14.22
N ASN A 118 10.51 16.49 -14.27
CA ASN A 118 10.30 15.04 -14.37
C ASN A 118 11.06 14.23 -13.32
N LYS A 119 11.13 14.80 -12.11
CA LYS A 119 11.87 14.25 -10.98
C LYS A 119 11.05 14.41 -9.73
N ILE A 120 10.94 13.32 -8.96
CA ILE A 120 10.27 13.31 -7.67
C ILE A 120 11.20 12.76 -6.59
N PRO A 121 11.00 13.11 -5.31
CA PRO A 121 11.76 12.51 -4.22
C PRO A 121 11.60 10.98 -4.18
N LYS A 122 12.71 10.25 -4.04
CA LYS A 122 12.71 8.78 -4.03
C LYS A 122 11.76 8.19 -2.97
N HIS A 123 11.60 8.84 -1.81
CA HIS A 123 10.72 8.35 -0.74
C HIS A 123 9.25 8.27 -1.11
N LEU A 124 8.75 9.09 -2.03
CA LEU A 124 7.38 8.98 -2.50
C LEU A 124 7.20 7.68 -3.29
N PHE A 125 8.09 7.42 -4.24
CA PHE A 125 8.02 6.24 -5.09
C PHE A 125 8.31 4.95 -4.33
N GLN A 126 9.46 4.88 -3.64
CA GLN A 126 9.85 3.67 -2.93
C GLN A 126 8.90 3.36 -1.76
N GLY A 127 8.35 4.38 -1.10
CA GLY A 127 7.34 4.19 -0.07
C GLY A 127 6.10 3.48 -0.60
N TYR A 128 5.60 3.90 -1.77
CA TYR A 128 4.49 3.23 -2.45
C TYR A 128 4.83 1.78 -2.84
N LEU A 129 6.01 1.52 -3.40
CA LEU A 129 6.44 0.14 -3.73
C LEU A 129 6.48 -0.75 -2.49
N ASN A 130 7.07 -0.25 -1.39
CA ASN A 130 7.15 -0.96 -0.14
C ASN A 130 5.75 -1.28 0.41
N ILE A 131 4.79 -0.34 0.32
CA ILE A 131 3.40 -0.56 0.74
C ILE A 131 2.77 -1.65 -0.12
N TYR A 132 2.90 -1.56 -1.44
CA TYR A 132 2.31 -2.52 -2.36
C TYR A 132 2.85 -3.94 -2.16
N ASN A 133 4.18 -4.09 -2.09
CA ASN A 133 4.84 -5.39 -1.93
C ASN A 133 4.53 -6.05 -0.57
N ASN A 134 4.38 -5.25 0.49
CA ASN A 134 4.11 -5.78 1.82
C ASN A 134 2.62 -5.99 2.11
N TYR A 135 1.67 -5.39 1.39
CA TYR A 135 0.26 -5.48 1.80
C TYR A 135 -0.73 -5.84 0.71
N PHE A 136 -0.41 -5.61 -0.56
CA PHE A 136 -1.41 -5.66 -1.64
C PHE A 136 -1.15 -6.73 -2.69
N LYS A 137 0.11 -7.05 -2.99
CA LYS A 137 0.41 -8.21 -3.85
C LYS A 137 0.05 -9.51 -3.13
N ALA A 138 -0.25 -10.56 -3.90
CA ALA A 138 -0.30 -11.89 -3.32
C ALA A 138 1.10 -12.28 -2.81
N PRO A 139 1.22 -12.94 -1.64
CA PRO A 139 2.53 -13.25 -1.04
C PRO A 139 3.51 -13.96 -1.99
N TRP A 140 2.99 -14.87 -2.83
CA TRP A 140 3.77 -15.67 -3.78
C TRP A 140 4.13 -14.93 -5.08
N MET A 141 3.54 -13.76 -5.34
CA MET A 141 3.89 -12.96 -6.52
C MET A 141 5.26 -12.30 -6.31
N PRO A 142 6.07 -12.14 -7.37
CA PRO A 142 7.34 -11.44 -7.27
C PRO A 142 7.14 -9.99 -6.80
N ASP A 143 8.15 -9.45 -6.12
CA ASP A 143 8.16 -8.03 -5.76
C ASP A 143 8.17 -7.15 -6.99
N ARG A 144 7.51 -5.99 -6.89
CA ARG A 144 7.71 -4.86 -7.79
C ARG A 144 9.02 -4.16 -7.42
N THR A 145 9.96 -4.12 -8.35
CA THR A 145 11.35 -3.68 -8.13
C THR A 145 11.81 -2.61 -9.13
N GLU A 146 10.87 -1.92 -9.77
CA GLU A 146 11.17 -0.83 -10.69
C GLU A 146 11.99 0.26 -9.97
N ALA A 147 13.06 0.73 -10.61
CA ALA A 147 13.97 1.69 -9.98
C ALA A 147 13.46 3.13 -10.09
N ASN A 148 12.67 3.42 -11.13
CA ASN A 148 12.10 4.73 -11.42
C ASN A 148 10.65 4.61 -11.92
N PRO A 149 9.80 5.62 -11.66
CA PRO A 149 8.45 5.67 -12.23
C PRO A 149 8.39 5.62 -13.77
N ASN A 150 9.44 6.06 -14.47
CA ASN A 150 9.48 6.00 -15.94
C ASN A 150 9.58 4.58 -16.54
N GLU A 151 9.82 3.57 -15.71
CA GLU A 151 9.79 2.14 -16.09
C GLU A 151 8.37 1.57 -16.04
N LEU A 152 7.42 2.29 -15.43
CA LEU A 152 6.03 1.88 -15.34
C LEU A 152 5.32 2.06 -16.67
N ASN A 153 4.39 1.14 -16.96
CA ASN A 153 3.43 1.36 -18.03
C ASN A 153 2.49 2.52 -17.67
N GLN A 154 1.82 3.06 -18.69
CA GLN A 154 0.95 4.23 -18.56
C GLN A 154 -0.14 4.05 -17.50
N ASP A 155 -0.78 2.89 -17.42
CA ASP A 155 -1.88 2.68 -16.49
C ASP A 155 -1.40 2.56 -15.04
N ASP A 156 -0.28 1.89 -14.81
CA ASP A 156 0.33 1.76 -13.48
C ASP A 156 0.78 3.13 -12.96
N ALA A 157 1.36 3.97 -13.82
CA ALA A 157 1.78 5.32 -13.46
C ALA A 157 0.62 6.30 -13.23
N ARG A 158 -0.48 6.17 -14.00
CA ARG A 158 -1.62 7.11 -13.93
C ARG A 158 -2.64 6.73 -12.88
N TYR A 159 -2.88 5.44 -12.68
CA TYR A 159 -4.00 4.95 -11.87
C TYR A 159 -3.56 4.08 -10.69
N GLY A 160 -2.27 3.78 -10.58
CA GLY A 160 -1.71 2.91 -9.55
C GLY A 160 -1.75 1.43 -9.88
N PHE A 161 -1.15 0.63 -9.02
CA PHE A 161 -0.91 -0.79 -9.28
C PHE A 161 -2.16 -1.64 -9.03
N ARG A 162 -2.30 -2.68 -9.84
CA ARG A 162 -3.40 -3.63 -9.76
C ARG A 162 -3.35 -4.42 -8.44
N CYS A 163 -4.47 -4.51 -7.74
CA CYS A 163 -4.61 -5.34 -6.54
C CYS A 163 -5.35 -6.64 -6.85
N CYS A 164 -5.21 -7.62 -5.95
CA CYS A 164 -5.97 -8.85 -6.03
C CYS A 164 -7.48 -8.61 -5.83
N HIS A 165 -8.29 -9.44 -6.49
CA HIS A 165 -9.73 -9.51 -6.27
C HIS A 165 -10.05 -9.89 -4.80
N LEU A 166 -11.30 -9.68 -4.39
CA LEU A 166 -11.79 -10.25 -3.13
C LEU A 166 -11.63 -11.78 -3.15
N LYS A 167 -11.25 -12.34 -2.00
CA LYS A 167 -10.90 -13.76 -1.87
C LYS A 167 -12.12 -14.64 -2.19
N ASN A 168 -11.96 -15.54 -3.15
CA ASN A 168 -12.88 -16.61 -3.48
C ASN A 168 -12.08 -17.84 -3.95
N ILE A 169 -12.79 -18.93 -4.30
CA ILE A 169 -12.16 -20.21 -4.67
C ILE A 169 -11.15 -20.11 -5.83
N TRP A 170 -11.37 -19.25 -6.82
CA TRP A 170 -10.53 -19.13 -8.01
C TRP A 170 -9.68 -17.84 -8.03
N THR A 171 -9.90 -16.89 -7.11
CA THR A 171 -9.08 -15.68 -6.95
C THR A 171 -8.08 -15.76 -5.81
N ALA A 172 -8.23 -16.74 -4.92
CA ALA A 172 -7.28 -17.03 -3.84
C ALA A 172 -6.95 -18.54 -3.80
N PRO A 173 -6.39 -19.11 -4.89
CA PRO A 173 -5.91 -20.47 -4.88
C PRO A 173 -4.71 -20.61 -3.91
N LEU A 174 -4.33 -21.86 -3.63
CA LEU A 174 -3.06 -22.15 -2.98
C LEU A 174 -1.88 -21.57 -3.80
N PRO A 175 -0.73 -21.30 -3.16
CA PRO A 175 0.47 -20.85 -3.87
C PRO A 175 0.79 -21.78 -5.06
N PRO A 176 1.17 -21.25 -6.24
CA PRO A 176 1.35 -22.05 -7.45
C PRO A 176 2.35 -23.20 -7.30
N GLU A 177 3.37 -23.02 -6.47
CA GLU A 177 4.43 -24.00 -6.21
C GLU A 177 4.07 -25.02 -5.12
N THR A 178 2.80 -25.12 -4.72
CA THR A 178 2.36 -26.10 -3.71
C THR A 178 2.63 -27.52 -4.21
N GLU A 179 3.46 -28.25 -3.47
CA GLU A 179 3.78 -29.64 -3.81
C GLU A 179 2.53 -30.55 -3.76
N LEU A 180 2.28 -31.27 -4.85
CA LEU A 180 1.20 -32.28 -4.93
C LEU A 180 1.64 -33.67 -4.44
N SER A 181 2.95 -33.90 -4.36
CA SER A 181 3.55 -35.13 -3.85
C SER A 181 4.99 -34.87 -3.41
N ARG A 182 5.42 -35.50 -2.31
CA ARG A 182 6.81 -35.48 -1.82
C ARG A 182 7.42 -36.87 -1.95
N GLN A 183 8.56 -36.97 -2.63
CA GLN A 183 9.28 -38.23 -2.77
C GLN A 183 10.33 -38.38 -1.66
N MET A 184 10.49 -39.61 -1.16
CA MET A 184 11.59 -40.00 -0.28
C MET A 184 12.38 -41.13 -0.94
N THR A 185 13.69 -40.95 -1.13
CA THR A 185 14.54 -42.00 -1.68
C THR A 185 14.65 -43.17 -0.70
N THR A 186 14.33 -44.38 -1.15
CA THR A 186 14.40 -45.61 -0.36
C THR A 186 15.42 -46.59 -0.94
N SER A 187 15.73 -47.65 -0.19
CA SER A 187 16.41 -48.82 -0.74
C SER A 187 15.46 -49.61 -1.65
N THR A 188 16.01 -50.48 -2.51
CA THR A 188 15.24 -51.35 -3.41
C THR A 188 14.29 -52.29 -2.67
N THR A 189 14.62 -52.69 -1.44
CA THR A 189 13.89 -53.73 -0.69
C THR A 189 13.60 -53.36 0.77
N SER A 190 13.91 -52.13 1.19
CA SER A 190 13.68 -51.67 2.56
C SER A 190 13.46 -50.16 2.64
N ILE A 191 12.71 -49.73 3.65
CA ILE A 191 12.48 -48.32 3.97
C ILE A 191 12.98 -48.03 5.39
N ASP A 192 13.71 -46.93 5.56
CA ASP A 192 14.13 -46.47 6.87
C ASP A 192 12.94 -45.77 7.57
N ILE A 193 12.42 -46.38 8.63
CA ILE A 193 11.28 -45.86 9.40
C ILE A 193 11.66 -44.56 10.12
N MET A 194 12.90 -44.43 10.59
CA MET A 194 13.37 -43.19 11.22
C MET A 194 13.54 -42.09 10.18
N GLY A 195 14.10 -42.43 9.02
CA GLY A 195 14.19 -41.54 7.86
C GLY A 195 12.82 -41.08 7.35
N LEU A 196 11.81 -41.96 7.36
CA LEU A 196 10.44 -41.63 6.98
C LEU A 196 9.82 -40.60 7.94
N GLN A 197 10.01 -40.79 9.25
CA GLN A 197 9.55 -39.82 10.25
C GLN A 197 10.24 -38.45 10.07
N ALA A 198 11.55 -38.44 9.80
CA ALA A 198 12.29 -37.22 9.51
C ALA A 198 11.80 -36.54 8.21
N ALA A 199 11.47 -37.31 7.18
CA ALA A 199 10.91 -36.79 5.94
C ALA A 199 9.56 -36.10 6.14
N TYR A 200 8.67 -36.68 6.97
CA TYR A 200 7.41 -36.03 7.35
C TYR A 200 7.62 -34.74 8.16
N ALA A 201 8.58 -34.72 9.08
CA ALA A 201 8.90 -33.52 9.85
C ALA A 201 9.39 -32.38 8.94
N ASN A 202 10.24 -32.68 7.95
CA ASN A 202 10.68 -31.70 6.95
C ASN A 202 9.49 -31.19 6.11
N LEU A 203 8.66 -32.10 5.61
CA LEU A 203 7.47 -31.74 4.83
C LEU A 203 6.53 -30.82 5.60
N HIS A 204 6.33 -31.05 6.90
CA HIS A 204 5.52 -30.17 7.75
C HIS A 204 6.08 -28.75 7.74
N THR A 205 7.38 -28.58 7.97
CA THR A 205 8.01 -27.25 7.99
C THR A 205 8.00 -26.56 6.62
N ASP A 206 8.13 -27.34 5.53
CA ASP A 206 8.05 -26.82 4.16
C ASP A 206 6.62 -26.33 3.86
N GLN A 207 5.59 -27.14 4.17
CA GLN A 207 4.18 -26.78 3.96
C GLN A 207 3.75 -25.53 4.75
N GLU A 208 4.16 -25.41 6.01
CA GLU A 208 3.83 -24.22 6.80
C GLU A 208 4.46 -22.95 6.19
N ARG A 209 5.69 -23.06 5.66
CA ARG A 209 6.36 -21.95 4.97
C ARG A 209 5.64 -21.56 3.70
N ASP A 210 5.23 -22.54 2.91
CA ASP A 210 4.53 -22.30 1.65
C ASP A 210 3.16 -21.66 1.88
N TYR A 211 2.38 -22.16 2.83
CA TYR A 211 1.00 -21.70 3.03
C TYR A 211 0.90 -20.40 3.82
N PHE A 212 1.70 -20.24 4.87
CA PHE A 212 1.45 -19.22 5.89
C PHE A 212 2.67 -18.37 6.23
N MET A 213 3.90 -18.87 6.04
CA MET A 213 5.11 -18.18 6.50
C MET A 213 6.06 -17.79 5.35
N GLN A 214 5.51 -17.21 4.29
CA GLN A 214 6.30 -16.71 3.15
C GLN A 214 7.10 -15.45 3.49
N ARG A 215 6.83 -14.82 4.63
CA ARG A 215 7.54 -13.62 5.09
C ARG A 215 8.29 -13.89 6.38
N TYR A 216 9.41 -13.19 6.54
CA TYR A 216 10.26 -13.35 7.72
C TYR A 216 9.50 -13.10 9.03
N HIS A 217 8.65 -12.07 9.09
CA HIS A 217 7.88 -11.79 10.31
C HIS A 217 6.85 -12.88 10.65
N ASP A 218 6.29 -13.55 9.65
CA ASP A 218 5.36 -14.67 9.85
C ASP A 218 6.11 -15.89 10.42
N VAL A 219 7.32 -16.16 9.90
CA VAL A 219 8.21 -17.19 10.46
C VAL A 219 8.53 -16.89 11.92
N ILE A 220 8.97 -15.67 12.25
CA ILE A 220 9.30 -15.34 13.65
C ILE A 220 8.07 -15.43 14.56
N SER A 221 6.89 -15.09 14.04
CA SER A 221 5.64 -15.20 14.79
C SER A 221 5.26 -16.65 15.10
N SER A 222 5.60 -17.62 14.24
CA SER A 222 5.30 -19.04 14.52
C SER A 222 6.12 -19.60 15.68
N PHE A 223 7.31 -19.04 15.92
CA PHE A 223 8.12 -19.31 17.12
C PHE A 223 7.63 -18.56 18.37
N GLY A 224 6.51 -17.82 18.29
CA GLY A 224 5.99 -16.99 19.39
C GLY A 224 6.75 -15.67 19.58
N GLY A 225 7.63 -15.31 18.65
CA GLY A 225 8.34 -14.04 18.64
C GLY A 225 7.52 -12.89 18.05
N LYS A 226 8.05 -11.68 18.14
CA LYS A 226 7.50 -10.50 17.46
C LYS A 226 8.64 -9.72 16.82
N THR A 227 8.44 -9.22 15.60
CA THR A 227 9.41 -8.37 14.90
C THR A 227 8.91 -6.93 14.87
N SER A 228 9.81 -5.97 15.06
CA SER A 228 9.49 -4.57 14.77
C SER A 228 9.28 -4.38 13.27
N TYR A 229 8.59 -3.32 12.87
CA TYR A 229 8.43 -2.96 11.45
C TYR A 229 9.76 -2.54 10.80
N ASP A 230 10.78 -2.23 11.61
CA ASP A 230 12.14 -1.97 11.14
C ASP A 230 12.92 -3.23 10.76
N ALA A 231 12.54 -4.40 11.30
CA ALA A 231 13.31 -5.63 11.09
C ALA A 231 13.27 -6.11 9.62
N ASP A 232 12.18 -5.81 8.91
CA ASP A 232 11.97 -6.15 7.50
C ASP A 232 11.61 -4.93 6.64
N ASN A 233 11.87 -3.72 7.14
CA ASN A 233 11.58 -2.43 6.47
C ASN A 233 10.13 -2.34 5.94
N ARG A 234 9.17 -2.91 6.67
CA ARG A 234 7.76 -2.85 6.28
C ARG A 234 7.13 -1.51 6.68
N PRO A 235 6.33 -0.89 5.79
CA PRO A 235 5.51 0.26 6.14
C PRO A 235 4.59 -0.06 7.32
N LEU A 236 4.46 0.85 8.28
CA LEU A 236 3.57 0.65 9.41
C LEU A 236 2.14 1.03 9.03
N LEU A 237 1.21 0.07 9.03
CA LEU A 237 -0.21 0.36 8.90
C LEU A 237 -0.70 1.08 10.17
N VAL A 238 -1.09 2.34 10.04
CA VAL A 238 -1.58 3.16 11.16
C VAL A 238 -3.09 3.06 11.28
N MET A 239 -3.81 3.09 10.15
CA MET A 239 -5.26 2.99 10.14
C MET A 239 -5.78 2.35 8.86
N ARG A 240 -6.89 1.60 8.97
CA ARG A 240 -7.69 1.13 7.84
C ARG A 240 -9.16 1.38 8.10
N SER A 241 -9.86 1.90 7.12
CA SER A 241 -11.32 1.96 7.09
C SER A 241 -11.83 1.19 5.88
N ASN A 242 -12.90 0.41 6.07
CA ASN A 242 -13.60 -0.28 5.00
C ASN A 242 -15.07 0.13 5.03
N LEU A 243 -15.66 0.33 3.85
CA LEU A 243 -17.08 0.62 3.71
C LEU A 243 -17.62 0.07 2.38
N TRP A 244 -18.96 0.00 2.28
CA TRP A 244 -19.66 -0.26 1.03
C TRP A 244 -20.18 1.07 0.46
N ALA A 245 -19.98 1.28 -0.84
CA ALA A 245 -20.44 2.46 -1.54
C ALA A 245 -21.70 2.16 -2.34
N SER A 246 -22.81 2.76 -1.91
CA SER A 246 -24.12 2.63 -2.52
C SER A 246 -24.66 3.99 -2.98
N GLY A 247 -25.93 4.03 -3.39
CA GLY A 247 -26.58 5.24 -3.86
C GLY A 247 -28.06 5.05 -4.16
N TYR A 248 -28.54 5.69 -5.23
CA TYR A 248 -29.93 5.60 -5.67
C TYR A 248 -30.04 5.58 -7.19
N ASP A 249 -31.18 5.12 -7.71
CA ASP A 249 -31.49 5.14 -9.13
C ASP A 249 -32.13 6.47 -9.55
N VAL A 250 -31.79 6.92 -10.75
CA VAL A 250 -32.39 8.09 -11.38
C VAL A 250 -33.34 7.61 -12.47
N ASP A 251 -34.61 7.97 -12.33
CA ASP A 251 -35.69 7.57 -13.24
C ASP A 251 -35.64 8.39 -14.54
N GLY A 252 -35.64 7.71 -15.69
CA GLY A 252 -35.86 8.33 -16.99
C GLY A 252 -37.33 8.73 -17.15
N THR A 253 -37.58 9.99 -17.48
CA THR A 253 -38.95 10.54 -17.53
C THR A 253 -39.34 11.11 -18.90
N ASP A 254 -38.47 11.02 -19.91
CA ASP A 254 -38.84 11.41 -21.28
C ASP A 254 -39.62 10.30 -21.99
N GLN A 255 -40.17 10.61 -23.17
CA GLN A 255 -41.01 9.68 -23.93
C GLN A 255 -40.31 8.35 -24.27
N THR A 256 -38.98 8.37 -24.43
CA THR A 256 -38.19 7.20 -24.86
C THR A 256 -37.46 6.48 -23.72
N SER A 257 -37.31 7.14 -22.58
CA SER A 257 -36.61 6.67 -21.38
C SER A 257 -37.55 6.34 -20.22
N LEU A 258 -38.86 6.51 -20.38
CA LEU A 258 -39.83 6.09 -19.37
C LEU A 258 -39.72 4.56 -19.13
N GLY A 259 -39.28 4.20 -17.93
CA GLY A 259 -38.94 2.81 -17.55
C GLY A 259 -37.45 2.46 -17.64
N GLN A 260 -36.58 3.41 -18.01
CA GLN A 260 -35.13 3.31 -17.89
C GLN A 260 -34.64 3.92 -16.57
N PHE A 261 -33.50 3.41 -16.09
CA PHE A 261 -32.88 3.86 -14.84
C PHE A 261 -31.37 4.01 -15.02
N SER A 262 -30.77 4.98 -14.34
CA SER A 262 -29.31 5.10 -14.21
C SER A 262 -28.92 5.15 -12.73
N GLY A 263 -28.08 4.21 -12.31
CA GLY A 263 -27.59 4.13 -10.94
C GLY A 263 -26.59 5.23 -10.65
N ARG A 264 -26.86 6.02 -9.61
CA ARG A 264 -25.97 7.06 -9.10
C ARG A 264 -25.41 6.65 -7.75
N VAL A 265 -24.17 6.19 -7.73
CA VAL A 265 -23.43 5.90 -6.49
C VAL A 265 -22.90 7.20 -5.89
N GLN A 266 -23.27 7.48 -4.65
CA GLN A 266 -22.76 8.62 -3.88
C GLN A 266 -22.72 8.26 -2.41
N GLN A 267 -21.55 7.87 -1.93
CA GLN A 267 -21.34 7.41 -0.57
C GLN A 267 -20.52 8.42 0.24
N THR A 268 -21.06 8.89 1.36
CA THR A 268 -20.29 9.66 2.33
C THR A 268 -19.40 8.73 3.15
N TYR A 269 -18.15 9.14 3.41
CA TYR A 269 -17.23 8.38 4.25
C TYR A 269 -16.50 9.29 5.24
N LYS A 270 -16.05 8.68 6.33
CA LYS A 270 -15.11 9.26 7.29
C LYS A 270 -13.98 8.27 7.55
N HIS A 271 -12.74 8.71 7.39
CA HIS A 271 -11.53 7.97 7.70
C HIS A 271 -10.71 8.77 8.71
N SER A 272 -10.58 8.22 9.92
CA SER A 272 -9.98 8.90 11.07
C SER A 272 -8.74 8.18 11.54
N VAL A 273 -7.60 8.84 11.41
CA VAL A 273 -6.34 8.38 11.98
C VAL A 273 -6.24 8.95 13.39
N PRO A 274 -6.34 8.11 14.44
CA PRO A 274 -6.13 8.59 15.80
C PRO A 274 -4.70 9.11 15.95
N ARG A 275 -4.48 9.97 16.96
CA ARG A 275 -3.18 10.59 17.19
C ARG A 275 -2.06 9.53 17.22
N PHE A 276 -1.15 9.68 16.27
CA PHE A 276 -0.01 8.81 16.04
C PHE A 276 1.28 9.56 16.35
N PHE A 277 2.13 8.98 17.19
CA PHE A 277 3.46 9.53 17.45
C PHE A 277 4.41 9.14 16.34
N VAL A 278 5.12 10.12 15.79
CA VAL A 278 6.06 9.92 14.68
C VAL A 278 7.47 9.71 15.25
N PRO A 279 8.02 8.48 15.21
CA PRO A 279 9.31 8.19 15.85
C PRO A 279 10.51 8.76 15.07
N GLU A 280 10.43 8.77 13.73
CA GLU A 280 11.48 9.26 12.84
C GLU A 280 10.87 10.13 11.72
N HIS A 281 11.69 10.86 10.98
CA HIS A 281 11.17 11.56 9.81
C HIS A 281 10.68 10.55 8.77
N GLY A 282 9.59 10.89 8.09
CA GLY A 282 8.96 9.95 7.17
C GLY A 282 7.86 10.58 6.35
N THR A 283 7.11 9.71 5.69
CA THR A 283 5.92 10.09 4.91
C THR A 283 4.73 9.31 5.43
N MET A 284 3.65 10.03 5.73
CA MET A 284 2.32 9.44 5.93
C MET A 284 1.66 9.31 4.57
N PHE A 285 1.39 8.08 4.13
CA PHE A 285 0.68 7.79 2.90
C PHE A 285 -0.76 7.44 3.23
N THR A 286 -1.72 8.11 2.60
CA THR A 286 -3.11 7.69 2.61
C THR A 286 -3.50 7.23 1.21
N LEU A 287 -3.98 5.99 1.08
CA LEU A 287 -4.32 5.35 -0.18
C LEU A 287 -5.77 4.87 -0.18
N ALA A 288 -6.36 4.80 -1.37
CA ALA A 288 -7.70 4.26 -1.59
C ALA A 288 -7.67 3.09 -2.58
N LEU A 289 -8.57 2.14 -2.38
CA LEU A 289 -8.80 1.01 -3.26
C LEU A 289 -10.30 0.73 -3.34
N VAL A 290 -10.86 0.80 -4.56
CA VAL A 290 -12.25 0.44 -4.85
C VAL A 290 -12.27 -0.91 -5.57
N ARG A 291 -13.12 -1.85 -5.14
CA ARG A 291 -13.26 -3.18 -5.73
C ARG A 291 -14.72 -3.62 -5.86
#